data_AF-A0A2M8NXS6-F1
#
_entry.id   AF-A0A2M8NXS6-F1
#
_cell.length_a   1.000
_cell.length_b   1.000
_cell.length_c   1.000
_cell.angle_alpha   90.00
_cell.angle_beta   90.00
_cell.angle_gamma   90.00
#
_symmetry.space_group_name_H-M   'P 1'
#
loop_
_entity.id
_entity.type
_entity.pdbx_description
1 polymer ?
#
loop_
_entity_poly.entity_id
_entity_poly.type
_entity_poly.pdbx_seq_one_letter_code
_entity_poly.pdbx_strand_id
1 'polypeptide(L)'
;MGRANYGKVGGSGRRSGAAFQWIVIGGVLGFSCPTIIGLTLLILGVVTINPNPNTTASISTNTPQVVVTDAVVTGPTPDIQATVNAGVAIAIEQTRMAQPQPTPTNTLGAMVALPSPTSQQPLQPVTSVTDQPLPSPTSSTGDNTVGQPVVPQNNTPLSTPTTTIPEPLAVLASTMVVVEGGTFNMGTTAQEVRQAVEECVTRDGAQCTVQMGEDSVPPHPVTVSTFQIETTEVTYRQYITFLNYLGPNSHRRGCLGQPCLNTTSEDANSYVTFDSQNYEVSTVFNEFPVVNVTWYGALAYCQALGRRLPTEAEWERAARGPGIDGFIYPWGNTWDGARARTRNTGQIGALEVRSFASGASPFGVLNMAGNVAEWVNDWYGPNYYSLPEASGVNPQGPAIGTDRVVRGGSWDTRPFFVRTVHRQHFRPDETSLDRGFRCAADYTPITSAPVTNTNNTVGSPNVGPQLPPTNPPVIGQPGLPTQAPNPTAIPVAPPGG
;
A
#
# COMPACT_ATOMS: atom_id res chain seq x y z
N MET A 1 25.08 8.53 -45.36
CA MET A 1 25.66 9.79 -45.89
C MET A 1 24.72 10.35 -46.95
N GLY A 2 24.25 11.61 -46.83
CA GLY A 2 23.52 12.35 -47.89
C GLY A 2 22.13 11.81 -48.27
N ARG A 3 21.24 12.58 -48.90
CA ARG A 3 21.11 14.05 -49.02
C ARG A 3 19.59 14.38 -49.08
N ALA A 4 19.17 15.53 -48.55
CA ALA A 4 17.80 16.04 -48.72
C ALA A 4 17.64 16.88 -50.00
N ASN A 5 16.39 17.21 -50.41
CA ASN A 5 15.92 18.62 -50.47
C ASN A 5 14.56 18.88 -51.18
N TYR A 6 13.78 19.82 -50.60
CA TYR A 6 12.75 20.74 -51.18
C TYR A 6 11.56 20.19 -52.02
N GLY A 7 10.39 20.83 -52.12
CA GLY A 7 9.77 22.08 -51.57
C GLY A 7 8.37 22.25 -52.22
N LYS A 8 7.41 23.14 -51.90
CA LYS A 8 7.25 24.40 -51.12
C LYS A 8 5.80 24.38 -50.53
N VAL A 9 5.30 25.16 -49.55
CA VAL A 9 5.51 26.53 -49.00
C VAL A 9 4.77 27.67 -49.75
N GLY A 10 3.68 28.18 -49.14
CA GLY A 10 2.88 29.38 -49.52
C GLY A 10 1.45 29.06 -50.00
N GLY A 11 0.37 29.73 -49.57
CA GLY A 11 0.17 30.81 -48.58
C GLY A 11 -1.16 31.56 -48.88
N SER A 12 -1.81 32.33 -48.00
CA SER A 12 -1.62 32.68 -46.58
C SER A 12 -2.88 33.43 -46.05
N GLY A 13 -3.06 33.65 -44.73
CA GLY A 13 -4.25 34.35 -44.19
C GLY A 13 -4.07 35.00 -42.81
N ARG A 14 -4.48 36.27 -42.67
CA ARG A 14 -4.31 37.10 -41.45
C ARG A 14 -5.34 36.76 -40.35
N ARG A 15 -4.89 36.56 -39.11
CA ARG A 15 -5.51 37.11 -37.87
C ARG A 15 -4.47 37.25 -36.74
N SER A 16 -3.93 38.45 -36.54
CA SER A 16 -3.08 38.81 -35.40
C SER A 16 -3.80 39.85 -34.53
N GLY A 17 -3.76 39.68 -33.20
CA GLY A 17 -4.43 40.56 -32.24
C GLY A 17 -4.22 40.12 -30.79
N ALA A 18 -4.86 39.03 -30.36
CA ALA A 18 -4.87 38.60 -28.96
C ALA A 18 -3.48 38.28 -28.38
N ALA A 19 -2.60 37.63 -29.15
CA ALA A 19 -1.31 37.14 -28.64
C ALA A 19 -0.36 38.25 -28.17
N PHE A 20 -0.44 39.46 -28.72
CA PHE A 20 0.51 40.55 -28.39
C PHE A 20 0.15 41.27 -27.08
N GLN A 21 -1.13 41.32 -26.68
CA GLN A 21 -1.53 41.94 -25.42
C GLN A 21 -1.08 41.12 -24.20
N TRP A 22 -1.17 39.79 -24.26
CA TRP A 22 -0.78 38.93 -23.13
C TRP A 22 0.72 38.95 -22.83
N ILE A 23 1.58 39.13 -23.85
CA ILE A 23 3.04 39.26 -23.67
C ILE A 23 3.38 40.55 -22.89
N VAL A 24 2.71 41.66 -23.19
CA VAL A 24 2.92 42.94 -22.47
C VAL A 24 2.41 42.86 -21.03
N ILE A 25 1.25 42.23 -20.81
CA ILE A 25 0.68 42.04 -19.45
C ILE A 25 1.59 41.14 -18.60
N GLY A 26 2.09 40.03 -19.16
CA GLY A 26 3.04 39.15 -18.46
C GLY A 26 4.35 39.87 -18.11
N GLY A 27 4.88 40.70 -19.02
CA GLY A 27 6.10 41.49 -18.81
C GLY A 27 6.00 42.53 -17.69
N VAL A 28 4.81 43.09 -17.41
CA VAL A 28 4.62 44.08 -16.34
C VAL A 28 4.38 43.41 -14.99
N LEU A 29 3.62 42.31 -14.93
CA LEU A 29 3.32 41.63 -13.67
C LEU A 29 4.49 40.79 -13.13
N GLY A 30 5.32 40.22 -14.02
CA GLY A 30 6.38 39.27 -13.66
C GLY A 30 7.51 39.79 -12.76
N PHE A 31 7.74 41.10 -12.68
CA PHE A 31 8.81 41.70 -11.86
C PHE A 31 8.40 42.05 -10.42
N SER A 32 7.11 41.95 -10.09
CA SER A 32 6.57 42.33 -8.78
C SER A 32 6.94 41.37 -7.64
N CYS A 33 6.92 40.05 -7.90
CA CYS A 33 7.11 39.04 -6.87
C CYS A 33 8.56 38.97 -6.30
N PRO A 34 9.63 38.86 -7.10
CA PRO A 34 10.99 38.71 -6.56
C PRO A 34 11.50 39.97 -5.85
N THR A 35 11.04 41.16 -6.27
CA THR A 35 11.40 42.43 -5.64
C THR A 35 10.75 42.59 -4.26
N ILE A 36 9.49 42.19 -4.11
CA ILE A 36 8.81 42.15 -2.80
C ILE A 36 9.51 41.15 -1.87
N ILE A 37 9.78 39.92 -2.32
CA ILE A 37 10.45 38.89 -1.50
C ILE A 37 11.84 39.38 -1.03
N GLY A 38 12.64 39.96 -1.93
CA GLY A 38 13.94 40.52 -1.57
C GLY A 38 13.86 41.65 -0.53
N LEU A 39 12.89 42.56 -0.67
CA LEU A 39 12.68 43.64 0.30
C LEU A 39 12.18 43.12 1.66
N THR A 40 11.30 42.11 1.68
CA THR A 40 10.81 41.49 2.92
C THR A 40 11.93 40.76 3.67
N LEU A 41 12.80 40.03 2.97
CA LEU A 41 13.96 39.37 3.58
C LEU A 41 15.01 40.36 4.11
N LEU A 42 15.14 41.54 3.48
CA LEU A 42 15.97 42.64 3.98
C LEU A 42 15.40 43.24 5.28
N ILE A 43 14.09 43.51 5.31
CA ILE A 43 13.37 44.07 6.49
C ILE A 43 13.38 43.08 7.67
N LEU A 44 13.30 41.77 7.40
CA LEU A 44 13.40 40.72 8.42
C LEU A 44 14.84 40.39 8.84
N GLY A 45 15.85 41.10 8.34
CA GLY A 45 17.26 40.92 8.72
C GLY A 45 17.90 39.62 8.22
N VAL A 46 17.25 38.88 7.33
CA VAL A 46 17.73 37.59 6.80
C VAL A 46 18.82 37.80 5.74
N VAL A 47 18.84 38.97 5.09
CA VAL A 47 19.84 39.35 4.08
C VAL A 47 20.45 40.70 4.44
N THR A 48 21.78 40.75 4.59
CA THR A 48 22.55 41.99 4.78
C THR A 48 23.35 42.32 3.52
N ILE A 49 23.17 43.52 2.97
CA ILE A 49 23.95 43.99 1.82
C ILE A 49 25.23 44.65 2.34
N ASN A 50 26.39 44.04 2.06
CA ASN A 50 27.70 44.60 2.38
C ASN A 50 28.18 45.52 1.23
N PRO A 51 28.32 46.85 1.43
CA PRO A 51 28.64 47.80 0.37
C PRO A 51 30.16 47.86 0.08
N ASN A 52 30.77 46.73 -0.29
CA ASN A 52 32.19 46.64 -0.65
C ASN A 52 32.37 45.74 -1.89
N PRO A 53 32.82 46.26 -3.05
CA PRO A 53 32.66 45.60 -4.35
C PRO A 53 33.54 44.36 -4.60
N ASN A 54 34.38 43.94 -3.64
CA ASN A 54 35.41 42.91 -3.83
C ASN A 54 35.18 41.61 -3.02
N THR A 55 33.98 41.35 -2.52
CA THR A 55 33.64 40.09 -1.81
C THR A 55 32.35 39.46 -2.31
N THR A 56 32.40 38.16 -2.62
CA THR A 56 31.20 37.36 -2.92
C THR A 56 30.29 37.22 -1.71
N ALA A 57 28.97 37.22 -1.94
CA ALA A 57 27.99 37.03 -0.87
C ALA A 57 28.04 35.60 -0.31
N SER A 58 27.97 35.47 1.02
CA SER A 58 27.85 34.20 1.73
C SER A 58 26.48 34.10 2.42
N ILE A 59 25.92 32.89 2.45
CA ILE A 59 24.67 32.59 3.15
C ILE A 59 25.01 32.19 4.57
N SER A 60 24.44 32.86 5.57
CA SER A 60 24.63 32.53 6.98
C SER A 60 23.66 31.43 7.41
N THR A 61 24.18 30.22 7.66
CA THR A 61 23.41 29.12 8.26
C THR A 61 23.56 29.18 9.78
N ASN A 62 22.51 29.62 10.48
CA ASN A 62 22.46 29.65 11.94
C ASN A 62 22.30 28.23 12.52
N THR A 63 23.40 27.51 12.67
CA THR A 63 23.45 26.23 13.40
C THR A 63 23.83 26.49 14.87
N PRO A 64 23.03 26.09 15.86
CA PRO A 64 23.36 26.30 17.27
C PRO A 64 24.60 25.50 17.66
N GLN A 65 25.68 26.20 18.02
CA GLN A 65 26.92 25.59 18.50
C GLN A 65 26.79 25.20 19.98
N VAL A 66 27.11 23.94 20.30
CA VAL A 66 27.26 23.50 21.69
C VAL A 66 28.65 23.95 22.17
N VAL A 67 28.69 24.86 23.14
CA VAL A 67 29.95 25.33 23.73
C VAL A 67 30.50 24.27 24.68
N VAL A 68 31.62 23.66 24.32
CA VAL A 68 32.50 22.91 25.22
C VAL A 68 33.81 23.69 25.33
N THR A 69 34.22 24.05 26.55
CA THR A 69 35.45 24.82 26.79
C THR A 69 36.65 23.91 26.99
N ASP A 70 37.75 24.21 26.29
CA ASP A 70 38.98 23.41 26.31
C ASP A 70 39.70 23.35 27.66
N ALA A 71 40.48 22.28 27.83
CA ALA A 71 41.62 22.23 28.73
C ALA A 71 42.86 21.75 27.95
N VAL A 72 43.78 22.67 27.64
CA VAL A 72 44.95 22.41 26.78
C VAL A 72 46.11 21.81 27.59
N VAL A 73 46.73 20.74 27.07
CA VAL A 73 48.07 20.28 27.45
C VAL A 73 48.88 20.00 26.19
N THR A 74 50.13 20.47 26.14
CA THR A 74 50.98 20.52 24.94
C THR A 74 52.00 19.38 24.86
N GLY A 75 52.20 18.80 23.66
CA GLY A 75 53.29 17.88 23.34
C GLY A 75 53.52 17.78 21.82
N PRO A 76 54.76 17.72 21.30
CA PRO A 76 55.06 17.97 19.89
C PRO A 76 55.08 16.73 18.98
N THR A 77 54.86 16.97 17.68
CA THR A 77 55.09 16.06 16.55
C THR A 77 56.53 16.10 16.03
N PRO A 78 56.89 15.18 15.13
CA PRO A 78 57.64 15.56 13.93
C PRO A 78 57.02 15.06 12.61
N ASP A 79 57.24 15.80 11.53
CA ASP A 79 56.85 15.46 10.14
C ASP A 79 57.67 14.33 9.50
N ILE A 80 57.07 13.61 8.55
CA ILE A 80 57.71 13.24 7.26
C ILE A 80 56.65 13.36 6.13
N GLN A 81 57.06 13.87 4.95
CA GLN A 81 56.23 14.02 3.75
C GLN A 81 56.35 12.85 2.76
N ALA A 82 55.33 12.71 1.90
CA ALA A 82 55.37 12.10 0.56
C ALA A 82 55.64 10.57 0.50
N THR A 83 55.36 9.84 -0.58
CA THR A 83 55.16 10.25 -2.00
C THR A 83 54.11 9.37 -2.70
N VAL A 84 53.48 9.91 -3.75
CA VAL A 84 52.57 9.15 -4.64
C VAL A 84 53.36 8.22 -5.56
N ASN A 85 52.89 6.99 -5.79
CA ASN A 85 53.11 6.30 -7.06
C ASN A 85 52.07 5.21 -7.31
N ALA A 86 51.78 4.96 -8.59
CA ALA A 86 50.91 3.87 -9.04
C ALA A 86 51.73 2.90 -9.92
N GLY A 87 51.38 1.62 -9.93
CA GLY A 87 51.99 0.70 -10.92
C GLY A 87 51.82 -0.80 -10.66
N VAL A 88 51.04 -1.43 -11.54
CA VAL A 88 51.22 -2.81 -12.06
C VAL A 88 51.05 -3.99 -11.08
N ALA A 89 50.30 -4.99 -11.53
CA ALA A 89 50.14 -6.28 -10.86
C ALA A 89 51.05 -7.36 -11.45
N ILE A 90 51.50 -8.29 -10.62
CA ILE A 90 51.96 -9.63 -11.02
C ILE A 90 51.33 -10.64 -10.06
N ALA A 91 50.79 -11.73 -10.58
CA ALA A 91 50.29 -12.84 -9.78
C ALA A 91 51.39 -13.91 -9.60
N ILE A 92 51.48 -14.50 -8.41
CA ILE A 92 52.16 -15.79 -8.18
C ILE A 92 51.21 -16.69 -7.38
N GLU A 93 51.29 -17.98 -7.66
CA GLU A 93 50.32 -19.02 -7.32
C GLU A 93 50.83 -19.90 -6.15
N GLN A 94 49.90 -20.61 -5.49
CA GLN A 94 50.17 -21.75 -4.57
C GLN A 94 50.88 -21.38 -3.23
N THR A 95 50.77 -22.14 -2.12
CA THR A 95 50.18 -23.48 -1.93
C THR A 95 49.43 -23.62 -0.59
N ARG A 96 48.32 -24.38 -0.64
CA ARG A 96 47.66 -25.13 0.45
C ARG A 96 48.52 -25.47 1.69
N MET A 97 47.98 -25.24 2.90
CA MET A 97 48.15 -26.08 4.11
C MET A 97 46.88 -25.95 4.99
N ALA A 98 46.65 -26.90 5.91
CA ALA A 98 45.33 -27.17 6.50
C ALA A 98 45.10 -26.59 7.93
N GLN A 99 43.84 -26.64 8.38
CA GLN A 99 43.46 -26.50 9.79
C GLN A 99 44.11 -27.61 10.66
N PRO A 100 44.11 -27.45 11.99
CA PRO A 100 42.97 -28.01 12.74
C PRO A 100 42.37 -27.05 13.79
N GLN A 101 41.06 -27.16 13.99
CA GLN A 101 40.42 -26.69 15.23
C GLN A 101 40.57 -27.79 16.31
N PRO A 102 40.53 -27.42 17.60
CA PRO A 102 39.54 -28.07 18.46
C PRO A 102 38.86 -27.14 19.47
N THR A 103 37.59 -27.40 19.77
CA THR A 103 36.97 -27.09 21.08
C THR A 103 37.13 -28.34 21.97
N PRO A 104 37.17 -28.21 23.32
CA PRO A 104 35.96 -28.58 24.06
C PRO A 104 35.71 -27.82 25.40
N THR A 105 34.47 -27.33 25.56
CA THR A 105 33.57 -27.64 26.71
C THR A 105 33.82 -27.03 28.12
N ASN A 106 32.69 -26.74 28.81
CA ASN A 106 32.51 -26.50 30.27
C ASN A 106 32.97 -25.15 30.89
N THR A 107 32.31 -24.53 31.89
CA THR A 107 31.03 -24.81 32.62
C THR A 107 30.41 -23.49 33.17
N LEU A 108 29.12 -23.53 33.53
CA LEU A 108 28.34 -22.57 34.34
C LEU A 108 29.12 -21.70 35.36
N GLY A 109 28.69 -20.44 35.50
CA GLY A 109 28.94 -19.60 36.68
C GLY A 109 27.94 -18.44 36.76
N ALA A 110 27.05 -18.44 37.76
CA ALA A 110 25.97 -17.46 37.89
C ALA A 110 26.08 -16.62 39.17
N MET A 111 26.19 -15.29 39.01
CA MET A 111 26.05 -14.23 40.04
C MET A 111 25.78 -12.89 39.31
N VAL A 112 25.11 -11.86 39.84
CA VAL A 112 24.27 -11.70 41.05
C VAL A 112 23.32 -10.50 40.75
N ALA A 113 22.12 -10.47 41.34
CA ALA A 113 21.18 -9.34 41.20
C ALA A 113 21.22 -8.40 42.43
N LEU A 114 21.14 -7.09 42.20
CA LEU A 114 21.03 -6.01 43.20
C LEU A 114 20.20 -4.83 42.60
N PRO A 115 19.59 -3.93 43.42
CA PRO A 115 18.14 -3.97 43.55
C PRO A 115 17.38 -2.71 43.10
N SER A 116 16.07 -2.85 42.96
CA SER A 116 15.10 -1.77 42.75
C SER A 116 14.92 -0.88 44.01
N PRO A 117 14.63 0.42 43.86
CA PRO A 117 14.08 1.24 44.93
C PRO A 117 12.59 0.91 45.20
N THR A 118 12.14 1.19 46.42
CA THR A 118 10.87 0.69 46.98
C THR A 118 9.63 1.54 46.60
N SER A 119 8.46 0.92 46.65
CA SER A 119 7.13 1.50 46.39
C SER A 119 6.74 2.72 47.24
N GLN A 120 5.90 3.58 46.67
CA GLN A 120 4.79 4.19 47.40
C GLN A 120 3.46 3.59 46.94
N GLN A 121 2.48 3.50 47.84
CA GLN A 121 1.19 2.81 47.61
C GLN A 121 0.16 3.67 46.85
N PRO A 122 -0.84 3.04 46.20
CA PRO A 122 -1.87 3.75 45.44
C PRO A 122 -2.94 4.39 46.33
N LEU A 123 -3.50 5.50 45.88
CA LEU A 123 -4.72 6.07 46.44
C LEU A 123 -5.95 5.26 45.96
N GLN A 124 -6.76 4.82 46.91
CA GLN A 124 -8.06 4.14 46.69
C GLN A 124 -9.19 5.19 46.57
N PRO A 125 -10.36 4.84 45.98
CA PRO A 125 -11.29 5.82 45.43
C PRO A 125 -12.20 6.47 46.47
N VAL A 126 -12.61 7.71 46.18
CA VAL A 126 -13.71 8.40 46.88
C VAL A 126 -15.04 7.93 46.31
N THR A 127 -15.98 7.52 47.17
CA THR A 127 -17.34 7.12 46.78
C THR A 127 -18.36 8.24 46.89
N SER A 128 -19.38 8.15 46.04
CA SER A 128 -20.73 8.71 46.19
C SER A 128 -20.88 10.22 46.50
N VAL A 129 -21.29 10.97 45.48
CA VAL A 129 -22.48 11.84 45.61
C VAL A 129 -23.48 11.40 44.54
N THR A 130 -24.73 11.19 44.94
CA THR A 130 -25.85 10.91 44.05
C THR A 130 -26.65 12.19 43.87
N ASP A 131 -27.05 12.53 42.65
CA ASP A 131 -28.17 13.45 42.44
C ASP A 131 -28.97 13.10 41.18
N GLN A 132 -30.28 13.35 41.22
CA GLN A 132 -31.21 13.09 40.13
C GLN A 132 -31.63 14.39 39.42
N PRO A 133 -32.01 14.33 38.13
CA PRO A 133 -32.44 15.52 37.39
C PRO A 133 -33.83 16.00 37.81
N LEU A 134 -33.99 17.32 37.91
CA LEU A 134 -35.25 18.03 38.15
C LEU A 134 -35.24 19.37 37.36
N PRO A 135 -36.39 19.98 37.05
CA PRO A 135 -37.27 19.53 35.97
C PRO A 135 -37.45 20.61 34.87
N SER A 136 -38.05 20.22 33.75
CA SER A 136 -38.40 21.16 32.66
C SER A 136 -39.44 22.20 33.11
N PRO A 137 -39.26 23.51 32.82
CA PRO A 137 -40.29 24.51 33.05
C PRO A 137 -41.37 24.47 31.97
N THR A 138 -42.64 24.47 32.37
CA THR A 138 -43.80 24.53 31.46
C THR A 138 -44.24 25.97 31.20
N SER A 139 -44.53 26.27 29.92
CA SER A 139 -45.48 27.27 29.41
C SER A 139 -45.63 28.63 30.11
N SER A 140 -45.34 29.71 29.36
CA SER A 140 -46.10 30.96 29.46
C SER A 140 -46.76 31.28 28.10
N THR A 141 -47.95 31.86 28.13
CA THR A 141 -48.80 32.08 26.95
C THR A 141 -48.47 33.37 26.21
N GLY A 142 -48.45 33.33 24.88
CA GLY A 142 -48.36 34.51 24.02
C GLY A 142 -48.97 34.22 22.65
N ASP A 143 -50.26 34.53 22.48
CA ASP A 143 -50.97 34.37 21.21
C ASP A 143 -50.55 35.46 20.19
N ASN A 144 -50.38 35.07 18.93
CA ASN A 144 -50.17 35.94 17.77
C ASN A 144 -50.28 35.13 16.47
N THR A 145 -51.51 34.95 15.96
CA THR A 145 -51.75 34.23 14.70
C THR A 145 -51.31 35.02 13.46
N VAL A 146 -50.32 34.50 12.73
CA VAL A 146 -50.05 34.86 11.33
C VAL A 146 -49.94 33.55 10.52
N GLY A 147 -50.69 33.44 9.43
CA GLY A 147 -50.89 32.18 8.70
C GLY A 147 -49.64 31.68 7.98
N GLN A 148 -49.35 30.39 8.10
CA GLN A 148 -48.34 29.70 7.28
C GLN A 148 -48.93 29.27 5.92
N PRO A 149 -48.11 29.15 4.85
CA PRO A 149 -48.54 28.57 3.59
C PRO A 149 -48.83 27.07 3.72
N VAL A 150 -49.88 26.58 3.05
CA VAL A 150 -50.16 25.14 2.96
C VAL A 150 -49.14 24.47 2.04
N VAL A 151 -48.19 23.74 2.63
CA VAL A 151 -47.30 22.84 1.89
C VAL A 151 -48.02 21.50 1.67
N PRO A 152 -48.19 21.02 0.42
CA PRO A 152 -48.79 19.70 0.18
C PRO A 152 -47.91 18.58 0.74
N GLN A 153 -48.45 17.74 1.63
CA GLN A 153 -47.79 16.50 2.03
C GLN A 153 -47.89 15.46 0.91
N ASN A 154 -46.95 15.54 -0.04
CA ASN A 154 -46.80 14.53 -1.06
C ASN A 154 -46.09 13.29 -0.47
N ASN A 155 -46.86 12.42 0.18
CA ASN A 155 -46.36 11.21 0.85
C ASN A 155 -45.97 10.10 -0.14
N THR A 156 -45.10 10.42 -1.08
CA THR A 156 -44.35 9.42 -1.85
C THR A 156 -43.23 8.87 -0.96
N PRO A 157 -43.10 7.55 -0.78
CA PRO A 157 -41.92 6.98 -0.12
C PRO A 157 -40.67 7.43 -0.87
N LEU A 158 -39.69 7.98 -0.15
CA LEU A 158 -38.39 8.26 -0.74
C LEU A 158 -37.71 6.93 -1.03
N SER A 159 -37.79 6.47 -2.29
CA SER A 159 -37.16 5.25 -2.74
C SER A 159 -35.66 5.31 -2.47
N THR A 160 -35.21 4.58 -1.45
CA THR A 160 -33.78 4.30 -1.25
C THR A 160 -33.26 3.70 -2.55
N PRO A 161 -32.25 4.28 -3.21
CA PRO A 161 -31.72 3.69 -4.43
C PRO A 161 -31.09 2.35 -4.07
N THR A 162 -31.72 1.25 -4.48
CA THR A 162 -31.11 -0.07 -4.45
C THR A 162 -29.95 -0.04 -5.44
N THR A 163 -28.74 0.20 -4.95
CA THR A 163 -27.50 0.19 -5.75
C THR A 163 -27.15 -1.25 -6.12
N THR A 164 -27.96 -1.84 -6.98
CA THR A 164 -27.72 -3.16 -7.57
C THR A 164 -26.43 -3.09 -8.38
N ILE A 165 -25.44 -3.89 -7.98
CA ILE A 165 -24.16 -4.00 -8.70
C ILE A 165 -24.46 -4.35 -10.18
N PRO A 166 -23.88 -3.65 -11.16
CA PRO A 166 -24.15 -3.91 -12.57
C PRO A 166 -23.83 -5.37 -12.93
N GLU A 167 -24.76 -6.07 -13.58
CA GLU A 167 -24.67 -7.50 -13.87
C GLU A 167 -23.34 -7.93 -14.52
N PRO A 168 -22.78 -7.21 -15.54
CA PRO A 168 -21.49 -7.57 -16.13
C PRO A 168 -20.30 -7.52 -15.14
N LEU A 169 -20.40 -6.68 -14.10
CA LEU A 169 -19.39 -6.54 -13.05
C LEU A 169 -19.62 -7.56 -11.93
N ALA A 170 -20.88 -7.80 -11.56
CA ALA A 170 -21.25 -8.81 -10.57
C ALA A 170 -20.82 -10.24 -10.99
N VAL A 171 -20.96 -10.58 -12.27
CA VAL A 171 -20.56 -11.88 -12.83
C VAL A 171 -19.03 -12.10 -12.82
N LEU A 172 -18.24 -11.01 -12.85
CA LEU A 172 -16.78 -11.08 -12.92
C LEU A 172 -16.06 -10.67 -11.62
N ALA A 173 -16.79 -10.21 -10.59
CA ALA A 173 -16.20 -9.70 -9.35
C ALA A 173 -15.31 -10.74 -8.66
N SER A 174 -14.11 -10.33 -8.22
CA SER A 174 -13.17 -11.22 -7.52
C SER A 174 -13.80 -11.83 -6.26
N THR A 175 -13.42 -13.08 -5.98
CA THR A 175 -13.68 -13.75 -4.70
C THR A 175 -13.15 -12.90 -3.55
N MET A 176 -13.94 -12.75 -2.49
CA MET A 176 -13.52 -12.13 -1.24
C MET A 176 -13.12 -13.22 -0.24
N VAL A 177 -12.02 -13.02 0.49
CA VAL A 177 -11.75 -13.74 1.75
C VAL A 177 -12.12 -12.86 2.94
N VAL A 178 -12.54 -13.48 4.04
CA VAL A 178 -12.71 -12.78 5.33
C VAL A 178 -11.35 -12.70 6.01
N VAL A 179 -10.92 -11.49 6.34
CA VAL A 179 -9.72 -11.24 7.15
C VAL A 179 -10.17 -10.98 8.58
N GLU A 180 -9.71 -11.82 9.51
CA GLU A 180 -10.03 -11.65 10.93
C GLU A 180 -9.37 -10.38 11.48
N GLY A 181 -10.20 -9.54 12.10
CA GLY A 181 -9.75 -8.33 12.77
C GLY A 181 -8.92 -8.61 14.03
N GLY A 182 -8.81 -7.60 14.88
CA GLY A 182 -8.01 -7.64 16.11
C GLY A 182 -6.77 -6.76 16.04
N THR A 183 -6.02 -6.76 17.14
CA THR A 183 -4.86 -5.87 17.34
C THR A 183 -3.57 -6.50 16.84
N PHE A 184 -2.77 -5.73 16.11
CA PHE A 184 -1.42 -6.08 15.67
C PHE A 184 -0.47 -4.88 15.78
N ASN A 185 0.83 -5.14 15.75
CA ASN A 185 1.88 -4.13 15.72
C ASN A 185 2.15 -3.75 14.26
N MET A 186 1.50 -2.69 13.80
CA MET A 186 1.61 -2.17 12.43
C MET A 186 2.95 -1.44 12.25
N GLY A 187 3.62 -1.65 11.12
CA GLY A 187 4.98 -1.16 10.87
C GLY A 187 6.08 -2.03 11.48
N THR A 188 7.30 -1.48 11.55
CA THR A 188 8.52 -2.24 11.82
C THR A 188 9.51 -1.46 12.70
N THR A 189 10.39 -2.18 13.39
CA THR A 189 11.46 -1.61 14.21
C THR A 189 12.63 -1.09 13.36
N ALA A 190 13.33 -0.08 13.84
CA ALA A 190 14.59 0.37 13.24
C ALA A 190 15.69 -0.72 13.23
N GLN A 191 15.54 -1.82 13.99
CA GLN A 191 16.45 -2.97 13.95
C GLN A 191 16.13 -3.87 12.74
N GLU A 192 14.86 -4.20 12.53
CA GLU A 192 14.41 -4.92 11.34
C GLU A 192 14.73 -4.13 10.07
N VAL A 193 14.60 -2.79 10.06
CA VAL A 193 15.04 -1.95 8.93
C VAL A 193 16.55 -2.08 8.65
N ARG A 194 17.40 -2.26 9.67
CA ARG A 194 18.84 -2.50 9.48
C ARG A 194 19.13 -3.89 8.92
N GLN A 195 18.51 -4.94 9.48
CA GLN A 195 18.60 -6.30 8.91
C GLN A 195 18.06 -6.33 7.47
N ALA A 196 16.99 -5.59 7.21
CA ALA A 196 16.35 -5.46 5.91
C ALA A 196 17.30 -4.89 4.86
N VAL A 197 18.11 -3.87 5.23
CA VAL A 197 19.18 -3.31 4.41
C VAL A 197 20.34 -4.31 4.25
N GLU A 198 20.78 -4.97 5.32
CA GLU A 198 21.85 -5.97 5.28
C GLU A 198 21.52 -7.12 4.31
N GLU A 199 20.31 -7.66 4.37
CA GLU A 199 19.80 -8.64 3.40
C GLU A 199 19.82 -8.10 1.97
N CYS A 200 19.37 -6.86 1.75
CA CYS A 200 19.36 -6.26 0.40
C CYS A 200 20.78 -6.05 -0.18
N VAL A 201 21.75 -5.70 0.67
CA VAL A 201 23.16 -5.55 0.25
C VAL A 201 23.81 -6.91 0.00
N THR A 202 23.61 -7.89 0.89
CA THR A 202 24.34 -9.17 0.88
C THR A 202 23.72 -10.25 0.00
N ARG A 203 22.39 -10.39 0.01
CA ARG A 203 21.63 -11.37 -0.81
C ARG A 203 21.26 -10.81 -2.17
N ASP A 204 20.76 -9.57 -2.20
CA ASP A 204 20.17 -8.98 -3.42
C ASP A 204 21.17 -8.11 -4.21
N GLY A 205 22.42 -7.98 -3.73
CA GLY A 205 23.51 -7.27 -4.41
C GLY A 205 23.26 -5.78 -4.63
N ALA A 206 22.41 -5.15 -3.82
CA ALA A 206 21.78 -3.88 -4.11
C ALA A 206 22.10 -2.79 -3.07
N GLN A 207 21.97 -1.53 -3.47
CA GLN A 207 22.26 -0.37 -2.62
C GLN A 207 20.99 0.10 -1.91
N CYS A 208 20.49 -0.70 -0.96
CA CYS A 208 19.45 -0.23 -0.04
C CYS A 208 20.05 0.66 1.06
N THR A 209 19.25 1.58 1.59
CA THR A 209 19.62 2.43 2.75
C THR A 209 18.48 2.43 3.78
N VAL A 210 18.78 2.83 5.02
CA VAL A 210 17.78 2.83 6.11
C VAL A 210 16.60 3.77 5.83
N GLN A 211 16.83 4.85 5.07
CA GLN A 211 15.79 5.80 4.65
C GLN A 211 14.69 5.14 3.80
N MET A 212 14.99 4.04 3.11
CA MET A 212 14.02 3.35 2.26
C MET A 212 12.91 2.63 3.06
N GLY A 213 13.03 2.55 4.39
CA GLY A 213 11.97 2.02 5.26
C GLY A 213 11.82 2.80 6.58
N GLU A 214 12.29 4.05 6.65
CA GLU A 214 12.19 4.85 7.89
C GLU A 214 10.78 5.38 8.15
N ASP A 215 9.99 5.56 7.10
CA ASP A 215 8.56 5.94 7.13
C ASP A 215 7.63 4.84 7.68
N SER A 216 8.19 3.65 7.86
CA SER A 216 7.54 2.43 8.34
C SER A 216 7.81 2.18 9.83
N VAL A 217 8.45 3.14 10.51
CA VAL A 217 8.88 3.12 11.92
C VAL A 217 8.15 4.25 12.68
N PRO A 218 7.78 4.09 13.96
CA PRO A 218 7.88 2.90 14.82
C PRO A 218 6.78 1.85 14.54
N PRO A 219 6.94 0.61 15.07
CA PRO A 219 5.82 -0.30 15.17
C PRO A 219 4.84 0.22 16.22
N HIS A 220 3.54 0.20 15.93
CA HIS A 220 2.51 0.80 16.78
C HIS A 220 1.22 -0.04 16.82
N PRO A 221 0.45 -0.02 17.93
CA PRO A 221 -0.68 -0.92 18.12
C PRO A 221 -1.92 -0.45 17.33
N VAL A 222 -2.30 -1.24 16.33
CA VAL A 222 -3.45 -0.99 15.46
C VAL A 222 -4.45 -2.14 15.57
N THR A 223 -5.71 -1.81 15.79
CA THR A 223 -6.84 -2.73 15.81
C THR A 223 -7.68 -2.51 14.56
N VAL A 224 -7.64 -3.46 13.63
CA VAL A 224 -8.58 -3.46 12.51
C VAL A 224 -9.80 -4.30 12.86
N SER A 225 -10.97 -3.85 12.40
CA SER A 225 -12.20 -4.64 12.46
C SER A 225 -12.12 -5.83 11.51
N THR A 226 -12.92 -6.88 11.71
CA THR A 226 -13.05 -7.95 10.70
C THR A 226 -13.60 -7.33 9.41
N PHE A 227 -13.00 -7.68 8.28
CA PHE A 227 -13.33 -7.13 6.96
C PHE A 227 -13.19 -8.21 5.89
N GLN A 228 -13.46 -7.84 4.64
CA GLN A 228 -13.27 -8.69 3.47
C GLN A 228 -12.29 -8.04 2.49
N ILE A 229 -11.43 -8.84 1.86
CA ILE A 229 -10.51 -8.39 0.80
C ILE A 229 -10.53 -9.35 -0.38
N GLU A 230 -10.31 -8.85 -1.60
CA GLU A 230 -10.21 -9.69 -2.78
C GLU A 230 -9.01 -10.65 -2.68
N THR A 231 -9.23 -11.94 -3.00
CA THR A 231 -8.20 -12.99 -2.95
C THR A 231 -7.01 -12.66 -3.86
N THR A 232 -7.26 -11.91 -4.94
CA THR A 232 -6.32 -11.56 -6.00
C THR A 232 -6.46 -10.08 -6.34
N GLU A 233 -5.45 -9.53 -7.02
CA GLU A 233 -5.53 -8.23 -7.68
C GLU A 233 -6.67 -8.19 -8.72
N VAL A 234 -7.16 -6.99 -9.05
CA VAL A 234 -8.15 -6.80 -10.12
C VAL A 234 -7.51 -7.07 -11.48
N THR A 235 -8.14 -7.89 -12.31
CA THR A 235 -7.60 -8.29 -13.62
C THR A 235 -7.97 -7.34 -14.75
N TYR A 236 -7.25 -7.43 -15.88
CA TYR A 236 -7.64 -6.73 -17.10
C TYR A 236 -9.06 -7.08 -17.56
N ARG A 237 -9.47 -8.36 -17.55
CA ARG A 237 -10.84 -8.74 -17.94
C ARG A 237 -11.89 -7.99 -17.12
N GLN A 238 -11.67 -7.89 -15.81
CA GLN A 238 -12.54 -7.18 -14.88
C GLN A 238 -12.58 -5.67 -15.16
N TYR A 239 -11.42 -5.03 -15.25
CA TYR A 239 -11.34 -3.58 -15.39
C TYR A 239 -11.76 -3.07 -16.79
N ILE A 240 -11.49 -3.84 -17.85
CA ILE A 240 -11.99 -3.57 -19.21
C ILE A 240 -13.52 -3.67 -19.25
N THR A 241 -14.12 -4.62 -18.53
CA THR A 241 -15.59 -4.72 -18.43
C THR A 241 -16.18 -3.49 -17.71
N PHE A 242 -15.51 -2.98 -16.68
CA PHE A 242 -15.86 -1.72 -16.01
C PHE A 242 -15.75 -0.50 -16.92
N LEU A 243 -14.66 -0.32 -17.66
CA LEU A 243 -14.51 0.82 -18.59
C LEU A 243 -15.54 0.79 -19.72
N ASN A 244 -15.86 -0.41 -20.25
CA ASN A 244 -16.92 -0.61 -21.24
C ASN A 244 -18.31 -0.35 -20.66
N TYR A 245 -18.57 -0.72 -19.40
CA TYR A 245 -19.80 -0.37 -18.69
C TYR A 245 -19.97 1.14 -18.49
N LEU A 246 -18.88 1.87 -18.19
CA LEU A 246 -18.88 3.34 -18.15
C LEU A 246 -19.00 3.99 -19.55
N GLY A 247 -18.81 3.23 -20.63
CA GLY A 247 -18.99 3.66 -22.01
C GLY A 247 -17.81 4.41 -22.64
N PRO A 248 -17.97 4.89 -23.89
CA PRO A 248 -16.88 5.49 -24.67
C PRO A 248 -16.25 6.72 -24.00
N ASN A 249 -14.92 6.84 -24.04
CA ASN A 249 -14.11 7.91 -23.45
C ASN A 249 -14.17 8.03 -21.91
N SER A 250 -14.87 7.13 -21.21
CA SER A 250 -14.87 7.00 -19.75
C SER A 250 -13.48 7.07 -19.10
N HIS A 251 -12.45 6.45 -19.70
CA HIS A 251 -11.08 6.45 -19.18
C HIS A 251 -10.50 7.84 -18.89
N ARG A 252 -11.00 8.91 -19.53
CA ARG A 252 -10.48 10.27 -19.37
C ARG A 252 -10.98 11.01 -18.13
N ARG A 253 -12.23 10.77 -17.72
CA ARG A 253 -12.94 11.54 -16.66
C ARG A 253 -14.03 10.77 -15.89
N GLY A 254 -14.33 9.52 -16.25
CA GLY A 254 -15.41 8.73 -15.66
C GLY A 254 -15.17 8.34 -14.20
N CYS A 255 -13.89 8.30 -13.79
CA CYS A 255 -13.50 7.91 -12.44
C CYS A 255 -13.43 9.16 -11.54
N LEU A 256 -14.58 9.52 -10.95
CA LEU A 256 -14.73 10.66 -10.04
C LEU A 256 -14.33 12.02 -10.67
N GLY A 257 -14.54 12.17 -11.98
CA GLY A 257 -14.13 13.36 -12.75
C GLY A 257 -12.69 13.31 -13.25
N GLN A 258 -11.91 12.30 -12.84
CA GLN A 258 -10.47 12.13 -13.11
C GLN A 258 -10.22 10.98 -14.11
N PRO A 259 -9.00 10.87 -14.66
CA PRO A 259 -8.61 9.74 -15.49
C PRO A 259 -8.66 8.42 -14.71
N CYS A 260 -9.08 7.34 -15.38
CA CYS A 260 -9.15 5.99 -14.82
C CYS A 260 -7.85 5.19 -15.09
N LEU A 261 -7.33 5.30 -16.31
CA LEU A 261 -6.05 4.75 -16.77
C LEU A 261 -5.58 5.47 -18.03
N ASN A 262 -4.33 5.25 -18.41
CA ASN A 262 -3.81 5.63 -19.72
C ASN A 262 -3.98 4.47 -20.71
N THR A 263 -4.62 4.72 -21.86
CA THR A 263 -4.68 3.76 -22.98
C THR A 263 -3.42 3.85 -23.84
N THR A 264 -3.29 3.01 -24.87
CA THR A 264 -2.26 3.13 -25.92
C THR A 264 -2.21 4.51 -26.60
N SER A 265 -3.27 5.33 -26.48
CA SER A 265 -3.30 6.71 -27.00
C SER A 265 -2.63 7.73 -26.06
N GLU A 266 -2.50 7.43 -24.77
CA GLU A 266 -1.87 8.29 -23.76
C GLU A 266 -0.46 7.80 -23.40
N ASP A 267 -0.29 6.49 -23.27
CA ASP A 267 0.98 5.82 -23.03
C ASP A 267 1.13 4.62 -23.98
N ALA A 268 2.13 4.70 -24.87
CA ALA A 268 2.42 3.66 -25.86
C ALA A 268 2.86 2.31 -25.24
N ASN A 269 3.15 2.26 -23.93
CA ASN A 269 3.46 1.04 -23.20
C ASN A 269 2.21 0.39 -22.57
N SER A 270 1.05 1.06 -22.59
CA SER A 270 -0.19 0.52 -22.05
C SER A 270 -0.67 -0.69 -22.85
N TYR A 271 -1.23 -1.68 -22.14
CA TYR A 271 -1.84 -2.87 -22.74
C TYR A 271 -3.29 -2.65 -23.22
N VAL A 272 -3.89 -1.51 -22.90
CA VAL A 272 -5.30 -1.20 -23.15
C VAL A 272 -5.47 -0.35 -24.40
N THR A 273 -6.10 -0.91 -25.42
CA THR A 273 -6.52 -0.18 -26.62
C THR A 273 -7.93 0.39 -26.46
N PHE A 274 -8.21 1.50 -27.15
CA PHE A 274 -9.55 2.11 -27.21
C PHE A 274 -9.86 2.49 -28.67
N ASP A 275 -10.91 1.90 -29.26
CA ASP A 275 -11.24 2.06 -30.69
C ASP A 275 -12.11 3.31 -31.00
N SER A 276 -12.34 4.16 -30.00
CA SER A 276 -13.34 5.25 -29.93
C SER A 276 -14.74 4.86 -29.43
N GLN A 277 -15.03 3.58 -29.25
CA GLN A 277 -16.25 3.02 -28.66
C GLN A 277 -15.93 2.11 -27.46
N ASN A 278 -15.16 1.06 -27.69
CA ASN A 278 -14.85 -0.03 -26.77
C ASN A 278 -13.39 0.02 -26.30
N TYR A 279 -13.17 -0.49 -25.11
CA TYR A 279 -11.86 -0.82 -24.57
C TYR A 279 -11.57 -2.30 -24.80
N GLU A 280 -10.36 -2.59 -25.25
CA GLU A 280 -9.88 -3.95 -25.51
C GLU A 280 -8.48 -4.16 -24.92
N VAL A 281 -8.13 -5.44 -24.79
CA VAL A 281 -6.83 -5.93 -24.35
C VAL A 281 -6.58 -7.25 -25.08
N SER A 282 -5.32 -7.61 -25.34
CA SER A 282 -5.02 -8.97 -25.81
C SER A 282 -5.50 -10.00 -24.80
N THR A 283 -6.21 -11.04 -25.26
CA THR A 283 -6.83 -12.05 -24.39
C THR A 283 -5.82 -12.83 -23.52
N VAL A 284 -4.53 -12.80 -23.88
CA VAL A 284 -3.41 -13.30 -23.09
C VAL A 284 -3.31 -12.60 -21.72
N PHE A 285 -3.64 -11.30 -21.64
CA PHE A 285 -3.57 -10.54 -20.40
C PHE A 285 -4.86 -10.58 -19.56
N ASN A 286 -5.91 -11.29 -19.98
CA ASN A 286 -7.22 -11.29 -19.32
C ASN A 286 -7.17 -11.57 -17.81
N GLU A 287 -6.29 -12.49 -17.37
CA GLU A 287 -6.11 -12.88 -15.97
C GLU A 287 -4.87 -12.24 -15.31
N PHE A 288 -4.16 -11.34 -16.00
CA PHE A 288 -3.08 -10.52 -15.44
C PHE A 288 -3.66 -9.33 -14.67
N PRO A 289 -2.97 -8.83 -13.64
CA PRO A 289 -3.40 -7.65 -12.88
C PRO A 289 -3.47 -6.43 -13.80
N VAL A 290 -4.51 -5.61 -13.65
CA VAL A 290 -4.59 -4.35 -14.37
C VAL A 290 -3.55 -3.37 -13.83
N VAL A 291 -2.70 -2.85 -14.73
CA VAL A 291 -1.72 -1.80 -14.44
C VAL A 291 -2.00 -0.56 -15.30
N ASN A 292 -1.19 0.50 -15.14
CA ASN A 292 -1.43 1.84 -15.68
C ASN A 292 -2.73 2.51 -15.18
N VAL A 293 -3.26 2.04 -14.04
CA VAL A 293 -4.44 2.62 -13.38
C VAL A 293 -4.06 3.72 -12.39
N THR A 294 -4.87 4.78 -12.37
CA THR A 294 -4.78 5.84 -11.35
C THR A 294 -5.42 5.37 -10.04
N TRP A 295 -5.15 6.07 -8.93
CA TRP A 295 -5.85 5.81 -7.67
C TRP A 295 -7.36 6.07 -7.80
N TYR A 296 -7.74 7.10 -8.57
CA TYR A 296 -9.15 7.42 -8.84
C TYR A 296 -9.85 6.29 -9.63
N GLY A 297 -9.14 5.68 -10.58
CA GLY A 297 -9.62 4.51 -11.33
C GLY A 297 -9.83 3.29 -10.45
N ALA A 298 -8.84 2.98 -9.61
CA ALA A 298 -8.91 1.91 -8.62
C ALA A 298 -10.11 2.09 -7.66
N LEU A 299 -10.27 3.29 -7.09
CA LEU A 299 -11.40 3.59 -6.21
C LEU A 299 -12.76 3.50 -6.92
N ALA A 300 -12.89 4.07 -8.12
CA ALA A 300 -14.14 4.07 -8.88
C ALA A 300 -14.58 2.65 -9.30
N TYR A 301 -13.62 1.78 -9.65
CA TYR A 301 -13.90 0.37 -9.90
C TYR A 301 -14.48 -0.32 -8.66
N CYS A 302 -13.82 -0.16 -7.49
CA CYS A 302 -14.31 -0.77 -6.26
C CYS A 302 -15.72 -0.25 -5.90
N GLN A 303 -15.95 1.06 -6.00
CA GLN A 303 -17.26 1.67 -5.74
C GLN A 303 -18.36 1.13 -6.67
N ALA A 304 -18.05 0.83 -7.94
CA ALA A 304 -19.00 0.21 -8.87
C ALA A 304 -19.41 -1.23 -8.49
N LEU A 305 -18.60 -1.91 -7.66
CA LEU A 305 -18.92 -3.21 -7.04
C LEU A 305 -19.58 -3.09 -5.65
N GLY A 306 -19.88 -1.87 -5.16
CA GLY A 306 -20.26 -1.68 -3.75
C GLY A 306 -19.13 -1.98 -2.76
N ARG A 307 -17.88 -2.01 -3.25
CA ARG A 307 -16.64 -2.23 -2.50
C ARG A 307 -15.91 -0.89 -2.31
N ARG A 308 -14.78 -0.92 -1.62
CA ARG A 308 -13.84 0.20 -1.43
C ARG A 308 -12.41 -0.27 -1.69
N LEU A 309 -11.43 0.63 -1.62
CA LEU A 309 -10.04 0.21 -1.44
C LEU A 309 -9.84 -0.26 0.02
N PRO A 310 -8.91 -1.20 0.30
CA PRO A 310 -8.44 -1.46 1.65
C PRO A 310 -7.77 -0.22 2.22
N THR A 311 -7.75 -0.06 3.55
CA THR A 311 -6.80 0.86 4.18
C THR A 311 -5.39 0.29 4.19
N GLU A 312 -4.39 1.12 4.46
CA GLU A 312 -3.01 0.69 4.68
C GLU A 312 -2.93 -0.37 5.81
N ALA A 313 -3.68 -0.17 6.88
CA ALA A 313 -3.74 -1.06 8.03
C ALA A 313 -4.42 -2.40 7.72
N GLU A 314 -5.52 -2.38 6.96
CA GLU A 314 -6.20 -3.59 6.50
C GLU A 314 -5.32 -4.39 5.53
N TRP A 315 -4.68 -3.70 4.58
CA TRP A 315 -3.74 -4.33 3.65
C TRP A 315 -2.59 -5.01 4.42
N GLU A 316 -2.00 -4.32 5.40
CA GLU A 316 -0.92 -4.87 6.21
C GLU A 316 -1.40 -6.06 7.07
N ARG A 317 -2.60 -6.00 7.69
CA ARG A 317 -3.20 -7.15 8.38
C ARG A 317 -3.39 -8.35 7.44
N ALA A 318 -3.97 -8.11 6.26
CA ALA A 318 -4.23 -9.13 5.26
C ALA A 318 -2.95 -9.82 4.78
N ALA A 319 -1.83 -9.09 4.72
CA ALA A 319 -0.51 -9.63 4.39
C ALA A 319 0.16 -10.36 5.57
N ARG A 320 0.17 -9.75 6.76
CA ARG A 320 0.92 -10.22 7.96
C ARG A 320 0.28 -11.39 8.69
N GLY A 321 -1.03 -11.60 8.55
CA GLY A 321 -1.75 -12.67 9.24
C GLY A 321 -2.32 -12.31 10.62
N PRO A 322 -2.84 -13.29 11.38
CA PRO A 322 -3.60 -13.05 12.61
C PRO A 322 -2.76 -12.70 13.84
N GLY A 323 -1.45 -12.97 13.83
CA GLY A 323 -0.56 -12.72 14.97
C GLY A 323 -0.34 -11.22 15.27
N ILE A 324 0.13 -10.92 16.48
CA ILE A 324 0.39 -9.53 16.92
C ILE A 324 1.56 -8.93 16.13
N ASP A 325 2.70 -9.61 16.05
CA ASP A 325 3.86 -9.14 15.26
C ASP A 325 3.81 -9.63 13.80
N GLY A 326 2.95 -10.59 13.49
CA GLY A 326 2.73 -11.12 12.14
C GLY A 326 3.98 -11.68 11.46
N PHE A 327 4.00 -11.62 10.12
CA PHE A 327 5.13 -12.06 9.29
C PHE A 327 5.74 -10.95 8.42
N ILE A 328 7.05 -11.03 8.18
CA ILE A 328 7.83 -10.07 7.34
C ILE A 328 7.49 -10.22 5.85
N TYR A 329 7.18 -11.42 5.39
CA TYR A 329 6.61 -11.75 4.08
C TYR A 329 5.30 -12.54 4.30
N PRO A 330 4.35 -12.56 3.34
CA PRO A 330 3.04 -13.21 3.57
C PRO A 330 3.10 -14.68 4.02
N TRP A 331 4.14 -15.41 3.61
CA TRP A 331 4.38 -16.81 3.94
C TRP A 331 5.29 -17.04 5.17
N GLY A 332 5.83 -16.00 5.82
CA GLY A 332 6.74 -16.13 6.96
C GLY A 332 7.87 -15.10 6.98
N ASN A 333 8.87 -15.33 7.84
CA ASN A 333 9.94 -14.35 8.10
C ASN A 333 11.20 -14.50 7.25
N THR A 334 11.23 -15.50 6.35
CA THR A 334 12.36 -15.75 5.44
C THR A 334 11.94 -15.50 4.00
N TRP A 335 12.77 -14.79 3.24
CA TRP A 335 12.56 -14.58 1.81
C TRP A 335 12.61 -15.90 1.04
N ASP A 336 11.63 -16.12 0.15
CA ASP A 336 11.57 -17.27 -0.75
C ASP A 336 11.17 -16.78 -2.16
N GLY A 337 12.13 -16.82 -3.10
CA GLY A 337 11.92 -16.40 -4.48
C GLY A 337 10.95 -17.28 -5.28
N ALA A 338 10.54 -18.45 -4.76
CA ALA A 338 9.52 -19.30 -5.38
C ALA A 338 8.08 -18.92 -4.97
N ARG A 339 7.88 -17.79 -4.27
CA ARG A 339 6.59 -17.36 -3.69
C ARG A 339 6.12 -15.95 -4.07
N ALA A 340 6.87 -15.21 -4.88
CA ALA A 340 6.50 -13.87 -5.31
C ALA A 340 7.14 -13.52 -6.65
N ARG A 341 6.53 -12.61 -7.43
CA ARG A 341 7.16 -12.03 -8.62
C ARG A 341 7.86 -10.72 -8.25
N THR A 342 9.18 -10.70 -8.35
CA THR A 342 10.04 -9.53 -8.13
C THR A 342 11.16 -9.46 -9.17
N ARG A 343 11.90 -8.35 -9.21
CA ARG A 343 13.05 -8.17 -10.12
C ARG A 343 14.08 -9.30 -9.99
N ASN A 344 14.20 -9.88 -8.80
CA ASN A 344 15.15 -10.94 -8.48
C ASN A 344 14.67 -12.35 -8.94
N THR A 345 13.40 -12.49 -9.36
CA THR A 345 12.81 -13.78 -9.78
C THR A 345 12.70 -13.95 -11.30
N GLY A 346 13.15 -12.96 -12.08
CA GLY A 346 13.32 -13.06 -13.53
C GLY A 346 12.11 -12.63 -14.37
N GLN A 347 12.38 -12.43 -15.67
CA GLN A 347 11.52 -11.84 -16.70
C GLN A 347 10.97 -10.44 -16.36
N ILE A 348 10.46 -9.73 -17.36
CA ILE A 348 9.82 -8.40 -17.23
C ILE A 348 8.29 -8.58 -17.09
N GLY A 349 7.58 -7.62 -16.49
CA GLY A 349 6.12 -7.62 -16.35
C GLY A 349 5.59 -8.51 -15.21
N ALA A 350 4.29 -8.42 -14.94
CA ALA A 350 3.57 -9.26 -13.97
C ALA A 350 3.40 -10.73 -14.45
N LEU A 351 2.73 -11.56 -13.66
CA LEU A 351 2.06 -12.81 -14.10
C LEU A 351 0.55 -12.74 -13.85
N GLU A 352 -0.19 -13.76 -14.31
CA GLU A 352 -1.60 -13.98 -13.94
C GLU A 352 -1.79 -13.96 -12.42
N VAL A 353 -2.90 -13.35 -11.95
CA VAL A 353 -3.14 -13.09 -10.52
C VAL A 353 -3.35 -14.34 -9.65
N ARG A 354 -3.45 -15.54 -10.25
CA ARG A 354 -3.47 -16.83 -9.53
C ARG A 354 -2.11 -17.54 -9.47
N SER A 355 -1.04 -16.86 -9.89
CA SER A 355 0.34 -17.30 -9.69
C SER A 355 0.69 -17.39 -8.20
N PHE A 356 1.81 -18.06 -7.89
CA PHE A 356 2.39 -18.10 -6.53
C PHE A 356 1.39 -18.46 -5.41
N ALA A 357 0.56 -19.49 -5.61
CA ALA A 357 -0.35 -20.01 -4.56
C ALA A 357 0.39 -20.43 -3.26
N SER A 358 1.68 -20.75 -3.34
CA SER A 358 2.59 -21.01 -2.20
C SER A 358 2.99 -19.74 -1.43
N GLY A 359 2.80 -18.56 -2.01
CA GLY A 359 3.04 -17.24 -1.41
C GLY A 359 1.81 -16.57 -0.84
N ALA A 360 0.68 -17.29 -0.73
CA ALA A 360 -0.51 -16.81 -0.07
C ALA A 360 -0.23 -16.33 1.36
N SER A 361 -0.91 -15.26 1.79
CA SER A 361 -0.93 -14.85 3.20
C SER A 361 -1.66 -15.86 4.08
N PRO A 362 -1.60 -15.74 5.43
CA PRO A 362 -2.30 -16.67 6.33
C PRO A 362 -3.83 -16.59 6.23
N PHE A 363 -4.37 -15.55 5.59
CA PHE A 363 -5.80 -15.41 5.25
C PHE A 363 -6.14 -15.90 3.82
N GLY A 364 -5.17 -16.49 3.10
CA GLY A 364 -5.35 -17.01 1.75
C GLY A 364 -5.24 -15.96 0.63
N VAL A 365 -4.75 -14.75 0.92
CA VAL A 365 -4.64 -13.66 -0.07
C VAL A 365 -3.38 -13.84 -0.91
N LEU A 366 -3.52 -13.91 -2.24
CA LEU A 366 -2.40 -14.11 -3.18
C LEU A 366 -1.68 -12.81 -3.52
N ASN A 367 -0.41 -12.91 -3.91
CA ASN A 367 0.45 -11.80 -4.38
C ASN A 367 0.56 -10.58 -3.43
N MET A 368 0.34 -10.73 -2.12
CA MET A 368 0.59 -9.67 -1.12
C MET A 368 2.09 -9.33 -0.93
N ALA A 369 2.94 -9.74 -1.88
CA ALA A 369 4.35 -9.41 -1.99
C ALA A 369 4.74 -9.57 -3.48
N GLY A 370 5.06 -8.45 -4.15
CA GLY A 370 5.39 -8.43 -5.56
C GLY A 370 4.17 -8.59 -6.49
N ASN A 371 4.43 -9.08 -7.70
CA ASN A 371 3.55 -9.02 -8.86
C ASN A 371 3.24 -7.57 -9.28
N VAL A 372 2.33 -6.87 -8.60
CA VAL A 372 2.10 -5.43 -8.80
C VAL A 372 1.96 -4.73 -7.47
N ALA A 373 2.50 -3.52 -7.37
CA ALA A 373 2.33 -2.69 -6.18
C ALA A 373 0.88 -2.18 -6.13
N GLU A 374 0.23 -2.18 -4.97
CA GLU A 374 -1.21 -1.98 -4.87
C GLU A 374 -1.59 -0.62 -4.26
N TRP A 375 -2.45 0.14 -4.94
CA TRP A 375 -3.11 1.31 -4.35
C TRP A 375 -3.97 0.93 -3.13
N VAL A 376 -3.80 1.65 -2.02
CA VAL A 376 -4.71 1.60 -0.86
C VAL A 376 -5.45 2.93 -0.69
N ASN A 377 -6.42 3.00 0.22
CA ASN A 377 -7.27 4.18 0.41
C ASN A 377 -6.49 5.41 0.94
N ASP A 378 -5.55 5.19 1.83
CA ASP A 378 -4.95 6.21 2.70
C ASP A 378 -4.13 7.26 1.91
N TRP A 379 -4.12 8.49 2.42
CA TRP A 379 -3.09 9.47 2.04
C TRP A 379 -1.75 9.05 2.66
N TYR A 380 -0.65 9.34 1.98
CA TYR A 380 0.68 9.12 2.53
C TYR A 380 1.08 10.24 3.50
N GLY A 381 1.73 9.84 4.59
CA GLY A 381 2.43 10.74 5.51
C GLY A 381 3.71 10.05 6.01
N PRO A 382 4.90 10.64 5.78
CA PRO A 382 6.18 9.97 6.09
C PRO A 382 6.39 9.77 7.59
N ASN A 383 5.83 10.65 8.43
CA ASN A 383 5.88 10.55 9.88
C ASN A 383 4.60 10.00 10.50
N TYR A 384 3.62 9.51 9.71
CA TYR A 384 2.28 9.17 10.21
C TYR A 384 2.32 8.13 11.33
N TYR A 385 3.13 7.08 11.20
CA TYR A 385 3.30 6.01 12.20
C TYR A 385 3.83 6.52 13.56
N SER A 386 4.39 7.73 13.62
CA SER A 386 4.84 8.38 14.87
C SER A 386 3.77 9.29 15.50
N LEU A 387 2.59 9.43 14.88
CA LEU A 387 1.49 10.27 15.37
C LEU A 387 0.48 9.44 16.19
N PRO A 388 -0.17 10.01 17.22
CA PRO A 388 -1.20 9.31 18.00
C PRO A 388 -2.33 8.72 17.14
N GLU A 389 -2.70 9.42 16.06
CA GLU A 389 -3.80 9.08 15.16
C GLU A 389 -3.54 7.84 14.27
N ALA A 390 -2.30 7.35 14.20
CA ALA A 390 -2.00 6.07 13.54
C ALA A 390 -2.33 4.87 14.43
N SER A 391 -2.32 5.04 15.76
CA SER A 391 -2.65 3.98 16.72
C SER A 391 -4.15 3.90 16.97
N GLY A 392 -4.63 2.73 17.43
CA GLY A 392 -6.03 2.54 17.82
C GLY A 392 -6.87 1.81 16.76
N VAL A 393 -8.13 2.20 16.61
CA VAL A 393 -9.13 1.41 15.85
C VAL A 393 -9.33 1.96 14.44
N ASN A 394 -9.17 1.10 13.43
CA ASN A 394 -9.39 1.37 12.01
C ASN A 394 -8.77 2.71 11.51
N PRO A 395 -7.46 2.96 11.67
CA PRO A 395 -6.81 4.16 11.12
C PRO A 395 -7.01 4.26 9.59
N GLN A 396 -7.05 5.50 9.08
CA GLN A 396 -7.41 5.85 7.69
C GLN A 396 -6.32 6.70 6.99
N GLY A 397 -5.14 6.78 7.60
CA GLY A 397 -4.08 7.72 7.22
C GLY A 397 -4.37 9.16 7.66
N PRO A 398 -3.49 10.10 7.27
CA PRO A 398 -3.77 11.53 7.36
C PRO A 398 -5.05 11.91 6.60
N ALA A 399 -5.82 12.87 7.12
CA ALA A 399 -7.05 13.34 6.45
C ALA A 399 -6.79 14.04 5.10
N ILE A 400 -5.58 14.54 4.87
CA ILE A 400 -5.13 15.22 3.65
C ILE A 400 -3.70 14.79 3.30
N GLY A 401 -3.37 14.80 2.00
CA GLY A 401 -2.03 14.57 1.48
C GLY A 401 -1.93 14.96 0.01
N THR A 402 -0.74 14.84 -0.58
CA THR A 402 -0.51 14.99 -2.02
C THR A 402 -0.49 13.65 -2.75
N ASP A 403 -0.05 12.60 -2.05
CA ASP A 403 0.30 11.30 -2.58
C ASP A 403 -0.51 10.23 -1.85
N ARG A 404 -0.95 9.20 -2.56
CA ARG A 404 -1.61 8.03 -1.97
C ARG A 404 -0.58 6.95 -1.71
N VAL A 405 -0.74 6.20 -0.63
CA VAL A 405 0.15 5.08 -0.33
C VAL A 405 -0.13 3.88 -1.24
N VAL A 406 0.94 3.15 -1.51
CA VAL A 406 1.02 1.95 -2.32
C VAL A 406 1.77 0.88 -1.52
N ARG A 407 1.33 -0.37 -1.62
CA ARG A 407 1.82 -1.49 -0.79
C ARG A 407 2.26 -2.69 -1.62
N GLY A 408 2.94 -3.66 -0.99
CA GLY A 408 3.30 -4.96 -1.56
C GLY A 408 4.47 -4.97 -2.54
N GLY A 409 4.79 -3.85 -3.19
CA GLY A 409 5.82 -3.77 -4.24
C GLY A 409 5.46 -4.59 -5.48
N SER A 410 6.28 -4.50 -6.53
CA SER A 410 5.96 -5.01 -7.87
C SER A 410 6.98 -6.00 -8.43
N TRP A 411 6.66 -6.54 -9.61
CA TRP A 411 7.57 -7.32 -10.46
C TRP A 411 8.91 -6.63 -10.76
N ASP A 412 9.02 -5.30 -10.69
CA ASP A 412 10.28 -4.56 -10.87
C ASP A 412 10.93 -4.10 -9.55
N THR A 413 10.30 -4.38 -8.40
CA THR A 413 10.92 -4.11 -7.10
C THR A 413 11.82 -5.26 -6.63
N ARG A 414 12.68 -4.99 -5.64
CA ARG A 414 13.53 -6.00 -4.98
C ARG A 414 12.84 -6.57 -3.73
N PRO A 415 13.28 -7.71 -3.20
CA PRO A 415 12.75 -8.32 -1.96
C PRO A 415 12.69 -7.38 -0.74
N PHE A 416 13.42 -6.26 -0.76
CA PHE A 416 13.30 -5.20 0.26
C PHE A 416 11.92 -4.56 0.31
N PHE A 417 11.36 -4.26 -0.86
CA PHE A 417 10.15 -3.46 -1.08
C PHE A 417 8.86 -4.28 -1.01
N VAL A 418 8.96 -5.61 -1.03
CA VAL A 418 7.82 -6.54 -0.95
C VAL A 418 7.63 -7.14 0.45
N ARG A 419 8.33 -6.59 1.45
CA ARG A 419 8.05 -6.90 2.86
C ARG A 419 6.66 -6.37 3.21
N THR A 420 5.92 -7.12 4.02
CA THR A 420 4.54 -6.81 4.40
C THR A 420 4.36 -5.42 5.00
N VAL A 421 5.40 -4.89 5.64
CA VAL A 421 5.48 -3.57 6.31
C VAL A 421 5.81 -2.40 5.38
N HIS A 422 6.30 -2.67 4.16
CA HIS A 422 6.95 -1.65 3.34
C HIS A 422 5.94 -0.70 2.70
N ARG A 423 6.24 0.59 2.77
CA ARG A 423 5.43 1.68 2.25
C ARG A 423 6.00 2.22 0.95
N GLN A 424 5.14 2.59 0.01
CA GLN A 424 5.49 3.40 -1.16
C GLN A 424 4.42 4.48 -1.30
N HIS A 425 4.68 5.54 -2.06
CA HIS A 425 3.69 6.56 -2.33
C HIS A 425 3.90 7.18 -3.72
N PHE A 426 2.80 7.58 -4.33
CA PHE A 426 2.77 8.25 -5.64
C PHE A 426 1.57 9.19 -5.69
N ARG A 427 1.58 10.20 -6.57
CA ARG A 427 0.43 11.08 -6.74
C ARG A 427 -0.79 10.30 -7.28
N PRO A 428 -2.03 10.59 -6.84
CA PRO A 428 -3.20 9.79 -7.20
C PRO A 428 -3.55 9.80 -8.69
N ASP A 429 -3.01 10.77 -9.46
CA ASP A 429 -3.13 10.90 -10.91
C ASP A 429 -2.04 10.14 -11.72
N GLU A 430 -1.02 9.57 -11.08
CA GLU A 430 0.06 8.85 -11.78
C GLU A 430 -0.29 7.40 -12.15
N THR A 431 0.15 6.97 -13.32
CA THR A 431 0.04 5.58 -13.83
C THR A 431 1.41 4.91 -13.89
N SER A 432 1.50 3.59 -13.65
CA SER A 432 2.71 2.80 -13.90
C SER A 432 2.40 1.36 -14.31
N LEU A 433 3.29 0.75 -15.10
CA LEU A 433 3.22 -0.63 -15.62
C LEU A 433 3.45 -1.72 -14.55
N ASP A 434 3.70 -1.29 -13.32
CA ASP A 434 4.01 -2.15 -12.18
C ASP A 434 3.07 -1.90 -10.99
N ARG A 435 2.06 -1.03 -11.15
CA ARG A 435 1.11 -0.62 -10.11
C ARG A 435 -0.33 -0.92 -10.51
N GLY A 436 -1.00 -1.72 -9.68
CA GLY A 436 -2.41 -2.11 -9.77
C GLY A 436 -3.13 -1.86 -8.45
N PHE A 437 -4.12 -2.70 -8.12
CA PHE A 437 -4.88 -2.63 -6.88
C PHE A 437 -5.74 -3.89 -6.65
N ARG A 438 -6.33 -3.99 -5.45
CA ARG A 438 -7.43 -4.89 -5.12
C ARG A 438 -8.46 -4.17 -4.26
N CYS A 439 -9.70 -4.66 -4.23
CA CYS A 439 -10.77 -4.09 -3.41
C CYS A 439 -10.91 -4.77 -2.04
N ALA A 440 -11.55 -4.05 -1.12
CA ALA A 440 -11.99 -4.50 0.19
C ALA A 440 -13.48 -4.14 0.42
N ALA A 441 -14.10 -4.76 1.42
CA ALA A 441 -15.46 -4.47 1.85
C ALA A 441 -15.62 -4.70 3.37
N ASP A 442 -16.59 -4.02 3.97
CA ASP A 442 -16.88 -4.16 5.40
C ASP A 442 -17.58 -5.50 5.68
N TYR A 443 -17.14 -6.22 6.71
CA TYR A 443 -17.74 -7.52 7.05
C TYR A 443 -19.05 -7.32 7.83
N THR A 444 -20.18 -7.61 7.17
CA THR A 444 -21.48 -7.74 7.85
C THR A 444 -21.74 -9.21 8.17
N PRO A 445 -21.65 -9.65 9.45
CA PRO A 445 -22.01 -11.01 9.81
C PRO A 445 -23.50 -11.22 9.56
N ILE A 446 -23.86 -12.32 8.87
CA ILE A 446 -25.25 -12.69 8.63
C ILE A 446 -25.87 -13.13 9.96
N THR A 447 -26.48 -12.19 10.69
CA THR A 447 -27.28 -12.49 11.86
C THR A 447 -28.55 -13.21 11.41
N SER A 448 -28.56 -14.53 11.56
CA SER A 448 -29.77 -15.33 11.48
C SER A 448 -30.75 -14.83 12.55
N ALA A 449 -31.79 -14.13 12.12
CA ALA A 449 -32.84 -13.65 13.01
C ALA A 449 -33.41 -14.84 13.81
N PRO A 450 -33.62 -14.71 15.13
CA PRO A 450 -34.11 -15.80 15.95
C PRO A 450 -35.48 -16.24 15.43
N VAL A 451 -35.59 -17.50 15.00
CA VAL A 451 -36.85 -18.06 14.49
C VAL A 451 -37.85 -18.12 15.63
N THR A 452 -38.73 -17.12 15.69
CA THR A 452 -39.83 -17.05 16.65
C THR A 452 -40.89 -18.09 16.27
N ASN A 453 -40.73 -19.30 16.80
CA ASN A 453 -41.67 -20.41 16.64
C ASN A 453 -43.05 -20.04 17.20
N THR A 454 -43.89 -19.46 16.35
CA THR A 454 -45.29 -19.17 16.61
C THR A 454 -46.11 -20.45 16.49
N ASN A 455 -46.10 -21.25 17.57
CA ASN A 455 -46.91 -22.45 17.74
C ASN A 455 -48.42 -22.12 17.76
N ASN A 456 -49.00 -21.84 16.59
CA ASN A 456 -50.44 -21.68 16.41
C ASN A 456 -51.08 -23.06 16.22
N THR A 457 -51.77 -23.53 17.25
CA THR A 457 -52.33 -24.88 17.32
C THR A 457 -53.68 -24.99 16.60
N VAL A 458 -53.70 -25.55 15.37
CA VAL A 458 -54.96 -25.88 14.67
C VAL A 458 -54.89 -27.25 13.98
N GLY A 459 -55.69 -28.19 14.48
CA GLY A 459 -56.36 -29.26 13.71
C GLY A 459 -55.52 -30.25 12.88
N SER A 460 -55.15 -31.39 13.47
CA SER A 460 -54.88 -32.63 12.70
C SER A 460 -56.18 -33.32 12.26
N PRO A 461 -56.15 -34.00 11.10
CA PRO A 461 -56.78 -35.31 11.01
C PRO A 461 -55.80 -36.42 10.54
N ASN A 462 -56.07 -37.64 11.00
CA ASN A 462 -55.21 -38.84 10.90
C ASN A 462 -54.72 -39.23 9.49
N VAL A 463 -53.45 -39.66 9.39
CA VAL A 463 -52.99 -40.69 8.42
C VAL A 463 -51.88 -41.56 9.03
N GLY A 464 -52.11 -42.89 9.10
CA GLY A 464 -51.06 -43.93 9.01
C GLY A 464 -50.14 -44.21 10.21
N PRO A 465 -49.85 -45.49 10.54
CA PRO A 465 -48.74 -45.86 11.41
C PRO A 465 -47.37 -45.57 10.77
N GLN A 466 -46.38 -45.15 11.55
CA GLN A 466 -45.00 -44.98 11.07
C GLN A 466 -44.35 -46.32 10.70
N LEU A 467 -43.67 -46.34 9.55
CA LEU A 467 -42.55 -47.25 9.30
C LEU A 467 -41.26 -46.59 9.83
N PRO A 468 -40.35 -47.34 10.46
CA PRO A 468 -39.08 -46.79 10.94
C PRO A 468 -38.15 -46.40 9.78
N PRO A 469 -37.28 -45.38 9.95
CA PRO A 469 -36.36 -44.96 8.90
C PRO A 469 -35.31 -46.04 8.62
N THR A 470 -35.15 -46.38 7.34
CA THR A 470 -34.11 -47.30 6.87
C THR A 470 -32.75 -46.60 6.81
N ASN A 471 -31.77 -47.09 7.56
CA ASN A 471 -30.39 -46.60 7.45
C ASN A 471 -29.82 -46.81 6.02
N PRO A 472 -29.04 -45.86 5.49
CA PRO A 472 -28.29 -46.09 4.26
C PRO A 472 -27.19 -47.16 4.49
N PRO A 473 -26.87 -47.98 3.49
CA PRO A 473 -25.95 -49.10 3.65
C PRO A 473 -24.49 -48.65 3.78
N VAL A 474 -23.78 -49.23 4.75
CA VAL A 474 -22.31 -49.12 4.88
C VAL A 474 -21.66 -50.00 3.81
N ILE A 475 -20.76 -49.42 3.00
CA ILE A 475 -19.89 -50.15 2.07
C ILE A 475 -18.46 -50.12 2.63
N GLY A 476 -17.88 -51.30 2.83
CA GLY A 476 -16.56 -51.48 3.44
C GLY A 476 -15.39 -51.32 2.47
N GLN A 477 -14.18 -51.15 3.04
CA GLN A 477 -12.92 -51.05 2.30
C GLN A 477 -12.47 -52.41 1.74
N PRO A 478 -11.94 -52.46 0.51
CA PRO A 478 -10.91 -53.44 0.10
C PRO A 478 -9.52 -52.99 0.56
N GLY A 479 -8.65 -53.95 0.91
CA GLY A 479 -7.31 -53.70 1.47
C GLY A 479 -6.17 -53.55 0.45
N LEU A 480 -4.96 -53.34 0.98
CA LEU A 480 -3.69 -53.17 0.24
C LEU A 480 -3.27 -54.39 -0.60
N PRO A 481 -2.63 -54.15 -1.75
CA PRO A 481 -1.48 -54.92 -2.23
C PRO A 481 -0.13 -54.34 -1.73
N THR A 482 0.93 -55.14 -1.79
CA THR A 482 2.21 -54.89 -1.07
C THR A 482 3.42 -54.63 -1.97
N GLN A 483 4.35 -53.81 -1.46
CA GLN A 483 5.77 -53.68 -1.86
C GLN A 483 6.09 -53.12 -3.26
N ALA A 484 7.23 -52.42 -3.35
CA ALA A 484 7.75 -51.78 -4.55
C ALA A 484 9.15 -52.34 -4.90
N PRO A 485 9.49 -52.49 -6.21
CA PRO A 485 10.88 -52.66 -6.66
C PRO A 485 11.64 -51.32 -6.71
N ASN A 486 12.96 -51.37 -6.66
CA ASN A 486 13.84 -50.21 -6.85
C ASN A 486 13.78 -49.65 -8.29
N PRO A 487 14.01 -48.34 -8.49
CA PRO A 487 14.17 -47.75 -9.82
C PRO A 487 15.56 -48.06 -10.40
N THR A 488 15.59 -48.70 -11.57
CA THR A 488 16.81 -48.87 -12.39
C THR A 488 17.02 -47.63 -13.28
N ALA A 489 18.28 -47.25 -13.55
CA ALA A 489 18.62 -46.03 -14.27
C ALA A 489 18.16 -45.99 -15.74
N ILE A 490 17.85 -44.79 -16.23
CA ILE A 490 17.60 -44.48 -17.66
C ILE A 490 18.89 -43.90 -18.28
N PRO A 491 19.27 -44.25 -19.53
CA PRO A 491 20.53 -43.80 -20.13
C PRO A 491 20.52 -42.35 -20.63
N VAL A 492 21.71 -41.74 -20.69
CA VAL A 492 21.96 -40.46 -21.38
C VAL A 492 22.05 -40.70 -22.89
N ALA A 493 21.42 -39.84 -23.69
CA ALA A 493 21.54 -39.84 -25.15
C ALA A 493 22.78 -39.02 -25.60
N PRO A 494 23.52 -39.45 -26.64
CA PRO A 494 24.68 -38.73 -27.14
C PRO A 494 24.30 -37.52 -28.02
N PRO A 495 25.17 -36.50 -28.14
CA PRO A 495 25.03 -35.45 -29.15
C PRO A 495 25.34 -36.02 -30.55
N GLY A 496 24.81 -35.38 -31.60
CA GLY A 496 25.11 -35.76 -32.98
C GLY A 496 25.03 -34.57 -33.94
N GLY A 497 25.85 -34.63 -35.00
CA GLY A 497 25.92 -33.65 -36.09
C GLY A 497 27.08 -32.68 -35.96
#